data_AF-A0A5J4P4C6-F1
#
_entry.id   AF-A0A5J4P4C6-F1
#
_cell.length_a   1.000
_cell.length_b   1.000
_cell.length_c   1.000
_cell.angle_alpha   90.00
_cell.angle_beta   90.00
_cell.angle_gamma   90.00
#
_symmetry.space_group_name_H-M   'P 1'
#
loop_
_entity.id
_entity.type
_entity.pdbx_description
1 polymer ?
#
loop_
_entity_poly.entity_id
_entity_poly.type
_entity_poly.pdbx_seq_one_letter_code
_entity_poly.pdbx_strand_id
1 'polypeptide(L)'
;LLREYSGFGGLKCILNPTQTELDTAYWSKSEMELYPLVSELHKLIREHSTSEQEYRRYFGSLKSSILTAFYTPPQVVQAIADTLSDNDILPARFLDPSAGNGAFATAFKQKFPQSETLCFEKDLITGKILSHLHPQAKIHICGFEEIENHPSNKFDVISSNIPFGD
;
A
#
# COMPACT_ATOMS: atom_id res chain seq x y z
N LEU A 1 14.03 -6.42 -1.18
CA LEU A 1 13.79 -5.01 -0.88
C LEU A 1 12.32 -4.59 -1.01
N LEU A 2 11.76 -4.19 -2.16
CA LEU A 2 10.36 -3.69 -2.19
C LEU A 2 9.31 -4.70 -1.69
N ARG A 3 9.54 -6.00 -1.88
CA ARG A 3 8.65 -7.07 -1.39
C ARG A 3 8.58 -7.17 0.14
N GLU A 4 9.54 -6.59 0.84
CA GLU A 4 9.59 -6.57 2.31
C GLU A 4 8.84 -5.35 2.88
N TYR A 5 8.31 -4.49 2.01
CA TYR A 5 7.49 -3.36 2.42
C TYR A 5 6.16 -3.82 3.04
N SER A 6 5.94 -3.44 4.29
CA SER A 6 4.75 -3.78 5.08
C SER A 6 3.89 -2.57 5.44
N GLY A 7 4.14 -1.41 4.82
CA GLY A 7 3.49 -0.15 5.20
C GLY A 7 4.23 0.61 6.30
N PHE A 8 3.73 1.81 6.60
CA PHE A 8 4.19 2.67 7.69
C PHE A 8 3.22 2.72 8.87
N GLY A 9 2.27 1.78 8.90
CA GLY A 9 1.26 1.67 9.96
C GLY A 9 1.91 1.57 11.34
N GLY A 10 1.45 2.40 12.28
CA GLY A 10 1.94 2.40 13.66
C GLY A 10 3.31 3.07 13.88
N LEU A 11 4.04 3.47 12.83
CA LEU A 11 5.34 4.14 12.93
C LEU A 11 5.17 5.67 13.04
N LYS A 12 4.64 6.14 14.17
CA LYS A 12 4.39 7.57 14.43
C LYS A 12 5.66 8.43 14.34
N CYS A 13 6.83 7.86 14.64
CA CYS A 13 8.11 8.57 14.59
C CYS A 13 8.45 9.15 13.20
N ILE A 14 7.84 8.63 12.13
CA ILE A 14 7.98 9.18 10.77
C ILE A 14 7.45 10.60 10.69
N LEU A 15 6.57 11.03 11.60
CA LEU A 15 6.07 12.41 11.65
C LEU A 15 7.07 13.39 12.28
N ASN A 16 8.10 12.89 12.97
CA ASN A 16 9.03 13.72 13.71
C ASN A 16 10.04 14.39 12.75
N PRO A 17 10.49 15.61 13.06
CA PRO A 17 11.49 16.30 12.26
C PRO A 17 12.87 15.63 12.37
N THR A 18 13.69 15.77 11.32
CA THR A 18 15.05 15.18 11.23
C THR A 18 16.05 16.07 10.49
N GLN A 19 15.80 17.38 10.39
CA GLN A 19 16.61 18.31 9.59
C GLN A 19 17.85 18.80 10.33
N THR A 20 17.79 18.89 11.66
CA THR A 20 18.87 19.44 12.50
C THR A 20 19.10 18.56 13.72
N GLU A 21 20.29 18.64 14.32
CA GLU A 21 20.58 17.90 15.57
C GLU A 21 19.63 18.29 16.72
N LEU A 22 19.09 19.52 16.70
CA LEU A 22 18.10 19.99 17.67
C LEU A 22 16.76 19.24 17.54
N ASP A 23 16.47 18.64 16.39
CA ASP A 23 15.22 17.92 16.17
C ASP A 23 15.11 16.65 17.02
N THR A 24 16.24 16.14 17.53
CA THR A 24 16.27 15.03 18.49
C THR A 24 15.43 15.29 19.75
N ALA A 25 15.16 16.56 20.08
CA ALA A 25 14.25 16.93 21.17
C ALA A 25 12.78 16.48 20.96
N TYR A 26 12.36 16.26 19.71
CA TYR A 26 11.02 15.78 19.36
C TYR A 26 10.89 14.25 19.37
N TRP A 27 11.98 13.53 19.62
CA TRP A 27 12.05 12.08 19.57
C TRP A 27 11.98 11.47 20.96
N SER A 28 11.23 10.37 21.10
CA SER A 28 11.23 9.60 22.33
C SER A 28 12.52 8.79 22.45
N LYS A 29 13.00 8.55 23.68
CA LYS A 29 14.21 7.74 23.91
C LYS A 29 14.15 6.35 23.27
N SER A 30 12.95 5.75 23.24
CA SER A 30 12.72 4.44 22.63
C SER A 30 12.75 4.45 21.10
N GLU A 31 12.56 5.60 20.45
CA GLU A 31 12.54 5.73 18.99
C GLU A 31 13.83 6.34 18.43
N MET A 32 14.77 6.75 19.30
CA MET A 32 16.02 7.39 18.87
C MET A 32 16.85 6.53 17.91
N GLU A 33 16.77 5.21 18.01
CA GLU A 33 17.43 4.29 17.07
C GLU A 33 16.89 4.37 15.65
N LEU A 34 15.65 4.85 15.48
CA LEU A 34 14.99 5.03 14.19
C LEU A 34 15.30 6.41 13.56
N TYR A 35 15.86 7.35 14.32
CA TYR A 35 16.18 8.71 13.83
C TYR A 35 17.01 8.69 12.54
N PRO A 36 18.12 7.92 12.44
CA PRO A 36 18.92 7.90 11.22
C PRO A 36 18.13 7.37 10.02
N LEU A 37 17.29 6.35 10.23
CA LEU A 37 16.47 5.73 9.18
C LEU A 37 15.38 6.68 8.67
N VAL A 38 14.71 7.40 9.56
CA VAL A 38 13.70 8.39 9.17
C VAL A 38 14.35 9.61 8.52
N SER A 39 15.54 10.03 8.97
CA SER A 39 16.31 11.08 8.30
C SER A 39 16.71 10.69 6.88
N GLU A 40 17.13 9.44 6.68
CA GLU A 40 17.43 8.91 5.35
C GLU A 40 16.18 8.86 4.47
N LEU A 41 15.05 8.43 5.01
CA LEU A 41 13.75 8.44 4.31
C LEU A 41 13.38 9.86 3.83
N HIS A 42 13.50 10.86 4.71
CA HIS A 42 13.26 12.27 4.36
C HIS A 42 14.17 12.74 3.23
N LYS A 43 15.46 12.42 3.33
CA LYS A 43 16.46 12.78 2.33
C LYS A 43 16.15 12.13 0.99
N LEU A 44 15.90 10.83 0.97
CA LEU A 44 15.58 10.06 -0.24
C LEU A 44 14.35 10.63 -0.96
N ILE A 45 13.24 10.86 -0.22
CA ILE A 45 12.02 11.41 -0.82
C ILE A 45 12.30 12.80 -1.40
N ARG A 46 13.07 13.63 -0.71
CA ARG A 46 13.39 14.99 -1.17
C ARG A 46 14.28 15.00 -2.41
N GLU A 47 15.34 14.19 -2.43
CA GLU A 47 16.26 14.07 -3.57
C GLU A 47 15.57 13.54 -4.83
N HIS A 48 14.54 12.70 -4.65
CA HIS A 48 13.74 12.15 -5.75
C HIS A 48 12.42 12.91 -6.01
N SER A 49 12.23 14.07 -5.38
CA SER A 49 11.12 14.97 -5.67
C SER A 49 11.59 16.11 -6.59
N THR A 50 10.80 16.41 -7.62
CA THR A 50 11.05 17.51 -8.55
C THR A 50 10.80 18.89 -7.95
N SER A 51 10.07 18.95 -6.83
CA SER A 51 9.73 20.19 -6.13
C SER A 51 9.41 19.95 -4.65
N GLU A 52 9.46 21.01 -3.85
CA GLU A 52 9.00 20.98 -2.45
C GLU A 52 7.52 20.61 -2.33
N GLN A 53 6.69 20.94 -3.34
CA GLN A 53 5.28 20.55 -3.37
C GLN A 53 5.12 19.04 -3.54
N GLU A 54 5.90 18.42 -4.42
CA GLU A 54 5.90 16.98 -4.63
C GLU A 54 6.42 16.24 -3.39
N TYR A 55 7.51 16.73 -2.79
CA TYR A 55 8.02 16.22 -1.51
C TYR A 55 6.94 16.24 -0.42
N ARG A 56 6.24 17.37 -0.25
CA ARG A 56 5.14 17.49 0.71
C ARG A 56 3.99 16.54 0.40
N ARG A 57 3.70 16.29 -0.88
CA ARG A 57 2.67 15.33 -1.31
C ARG A 57 3.05 13.89 -0.95
N TYR A 58 4.28 13.47 -1.27
CA TYR A 58 4.78 12.14 -0.90
C TYR A 58 4.77 11.93 0.61
N PHE A 59 5.30 12.90 1.35
CA PHE A 59 5.35 12.79 2.79
C PHE A 59 3.95 12.87 3.42
N GLY A 60 3.07 13.72 2.91
CA GLY A 60 1.67 13.80 3.31
C GLY A 60 0.93 12.47 3.14
N SER A 61 1.22 11.75 2.06
CA SER A 61 0.74 10.39 1.83
C SER A 61 1.14 9.46 2.98
N LEU A 62 2.44 9.43 3.32
CA LEU A 62 2.94 8.63 4.44
C LEU A 62 2.23 8.95 5.75
N LYS A 63 1.97 10.23 6.02
CA LYS A 63 1.24 10.63 7.23
C LYS A 63 -0.17 10.02 7.27
N SER A 64 -0.87 10.04 6.14
CA SER A 64 -2.23 9.51 6.05
C SER A 64 -2.30 7.99 6.20
N SER A 65 -1.25 7.26 5.82
CA SER A 65 -1.21 5.80 5.93
C SER A 65 -0.78 5.27 7.30
N ILE A 66 -0.19 6.10 8.19
CA ILE A 66 0.24 5.67 9.54
C ILE A 66 -0.90 5.09 10.38
N LEU A 67 -2.13 5.60 10.22
CA LEU A 67 -3.27 5.21 11.05
C LEU A 67 -4.05 4.02 10.49
N THR A 68 -3.87 3.68 9.22
CA THR A 68 -4.77 2.77 8.48
C THR A 68 -4.06 1.65 7.72
N ALA A 69 -2.73 1.69 7.58
CA ALA A 69 -1.96 0.67 6.87
C ALA A 69 -1.75 -0.59 7.73
N PHE A 70 -2.81 -1.37 7.93
CA PHE A 70 -2.75 -2.66 8.60
C PHE A 70 -2.54 -3.80 7.59
N TYR A 71 -1.55 -4.65 7.89
CA TYR A 71 -1.16 -5.75 7.04
C TYR A 71 -2.16 -6.91 7.09
N THR A 72 -2.49 -7.48 5.92
CA THR A 72 -3.28 -8.72 5.83
C THR A 72 -2.32 -9.91 5.77
N PRO A 73 -2.37 -10.87 6.71
CA PRO A 73 -1.49 -12.04 6.69
C PRO A 73 -1.64 -12.86 5.39
N PRO A 74 -0.54 -13.27 4.72
CA PRO A 74 -0.61 -13.97 3.44
C PRO A 74 -1.40 -15.27 3.51
N GLN A 75 -1.35 -15.95 4.65
CA GLN A 75 -2.06 -17.22 4.87
C GLN A 75 -3.58 -17.05 4.77
N VAL A 76 -4.12 -15.91 5.24
CA VAL A 76 -5.56 -15.62 5.18
C VAL A 76 -5.99 -15.45 3.73
N VAL A 77 -5.25 -14.65 2.98
CA VAL A 77 -5.55 -14.36 1.58
C VAL A 77 -5.38 -15.61 0.71
N GLN A 78 -4.33 -16.39 0.96
CA GLN A 78 -4.07 -17.63 0.23
C GLN A 78 -5.22 -18.63 0.44
N ALA A 79 -5.70 -18.78 1.67
CA ALA A 79 -6.85 -19.62 1.96
C ALA A 79 -8.12 -19.20 1.19
N ILE A 80 -8.37 -17.90 1.02
CA ILE A 80 -9.49 -17.39 0.20
C ILE A 80 -9.32 -17.80 -1.26
N ALA A 81 -8.14 -17.58 -1.86
CA ALA A 81 -7.88 -17.92 -3.25
C ALA A 81 -7.93 -19.44 -3.49
N ASP A 82 -7.38 -20.23 -2.56
CA ASP A 82 -7.42 -21.70 -2.61
C ASP A 82 -8.85 -22.21 -2.55
N THR A 83 -9.67 -21.70 -1.63
CA THR A 83 -11.07 -22.11 -1.47
C THR A 83 -11.86 -21.92 -2.77
N LEU A 84 -11.65 -20.82 -3.50
CA LEU A 84 -12.31 -20.61 -4.80
C LEU A 84 -11.92 -21.69 -5.81
N SER A 85 -10.62 -21.96 -5.94
CA SER A 85 -10.14 -22.98 -6.87
C SER A 85 -10.56 -24.39 -6.49
N ASP A 86 -10.61 -24.72 -5.20
CA ASP A 86 -11.00 -26.05 -4.72
C ASP A 86 -12.49 -26.34 -4.95
N ASN A 87 -13.28 -25.29 -5.23
CA ASN A 87 -14.70 -25.36 -5.61
C ASN A 87 -14.90 -25.10 -7.11
N ASP A 88 -13.86 -25.28 -7.94
CA ASP A 88 -13.88 -25.09 -9.40
C ASP A 88 -14.29 -23.67 -9.86
N ILE A 89 -14.15 -22.67 -8.99
CA ILE A 89 -14.37 -21.26 -9.35
C ILE A 89 -13.06 -20.71 -9.91
N LEU A 90 -13.10 -20.27 -11.17
CA LEU A 90 -11.96 -19.72 -11.91
C LEU A 90 -12.24 -18.26 -12.30
N PRO A 91 -11.95 -17.28 -11.41
CA PRO A 91 -12.16 -15.87 -11.71
C PRO A 91 -11.32 -15.43 -12.90
N ALA A 92 -11.95 -14.84 -13.92
CA ALA A 92 -11.26 -14.20 -15.03
C ALA A 92 -10.87 -12.75 -14.68
N ARG A 93 -11.63 -12.08 -13.80
CA ARG A 93 -11.39 -10.69 -13.39
C ARG A 93 -11.51 -10.52 -11.88
N PHE A 94 -10.41 -10.12 -11.26
CA PHE A 94 -10.29 -9.86 -9.83
C PHE A 94 -10.07 -8.36 -9.57
N LEU A 95 -10.73 -7.83 -8.53
CA LEU A 95 -10.57 -6.46 -8.06
C LEU A 95 -10.20 -6.43 -6.57
N ASP A 96 -9.12 -5.70 -6.26
CA ASP A 96 -8.76 -5.28 -4.90
C ASP A 96 -8.92 -3.75 -4.76
N PRO A 97 -10.02 -3.25 -4.16
CA PRO A 97 -10.29 -1.81 -4.02
C PRO A 97 -9.37 -1.04 -3.05
N SER A 98 -8.57 -1.71 -2.23
CA SER A 98 -7.72 -1.10 -1.21
C SER A 98 -6.48 -1.96 -1.02
N ALA A 99 -5.66 -2.04 -2.07
CA ALA A 99 -4.71 -3.11 -2.26
C ALA A 99 -3.49 -3.07 -1.34
N GLY A 100 -3.18 -1.92 -0.75
CA GLY A 100 -1.98 -1.75 0.07
C GLY A 100 -0.74 -2.21 -0.69
N ASN A 101 0.01 -3.14 -0.10
CA ASN A 101 1.19 -3.73 -0.74
C ASN A 101 0.88 -4.90 -1.71
N GLY A 102 -0.40 -5.24 -1.93
CA GLY A 102 -0.83 -6.19 -2.95
C GLY A 102 -0.97 -7.64 -2.46
N ALA A 103 -1.30 -7.86 -1.18
CA ALA A 103 -1.46 -9.20 -0.64
C ALA A 103 -2.50 -10.03 -1.42
N PHE A 104 -3.70 -9.49 -1.66
CA PHE A 104 -4.74 -10.16 -2.46
C PHE A 104 -4.33 -10.32 -3.92
N ALA A 105 -3.81 -9.27 -4.55
CA ALA A 105 -3.30 -9.33 -5.91
C ALA A 105 -2.23 -10.44 -6.08
N THR A 106 -1.33 -10.62 -5.11
CA THR A 106 -0.31 -11.68 -5.11
C THR A 106 -0.96 -13.07 -5.09
N ALA A 107 -1.79 -13.35 -4.09
CA ALA A 107 -2.39 -14.67 -3.90
C ALA A 107 -3.31 -15.06 -5.06
N PHE A 108 -4.17 -14.14 -5.51
CA PHE A 108 -5.06 -14.38 -6.64
C PHE A 108 -4.28 -14.56 -7.94
N LYS A 109 -3.23 -13.78 -8.21
CA LYS A 109 -2.44 -13.97 -9.43
C LYS A 109 -1.64 -15.27 -9.41
N GLN A 110 -1.17 -15.71 -8.24
CA GLN A 110 -0.50 -17.00 -8.08
C GLN A 110 -1.44 -18.17 -8.37
N LYS A 111 -2.68 -18.11 -7.86
CA LYS A 111 -3.67 -19.19 -8.06
C LYS A 111 -4.33 -19.14 -9.44
N PHE A 112 -4.60 -17.94 -9.95
CA PHE A 112 -5.30 -17.68 -11.21
C PHE A 112 -4.41 -16.83 -12.15
N PRO A 113 -3.36 -17.40 -12.75
CA PRO A 113 -2.36 -16.64 -13.51
C PRO A 113 -2.92 -15.96 -14.77
N GLN A 114 -4.04 -16.46 -15.30
CA GLN A 114 -4.73 -15.86 -16.46
C GLN A 114 -5.73 -14.76 -16.09
N SER A 115 -6.02 -14.57 -14.79
CA SER A 115 -6.96 -13.53 -14.37
C SER A 115 -6.40 -12.12 -14.63
N GLU A 116 -7.28 -11.22 -15.06
CA GLU A 116 -7.03 -9.78 -15.02
C GLU A 116 -7.14 -9.32 -13.56
N THR A 117 -6.15 -8.56 -13.10
CA THR A 117 -6.12 -8.01 -11.73
C THR A 117 -6.17 -6.51 -11.81
N LEU A 118 -7.19 -5.92 -11.19
CA LEU A 118 -7.34 -4.49 -10.99
C LEU A 118 -7.15 -4.17 -9.51
N CYS A 119 -6.35 -3.15 -9.20
CA CYS A 119 -6.12 -2.72 -7.83
C CYS A 119 -6.26 -1.22 -7.71
N PHE A 120 -6.82 -0.78 -6.58
CA PHE A 120 -6.87 0.63 -6.18
C PHE A 120 -6.09 0.80 -4.88
N GLU A 121 -5.32 1.88 -4.80
CA GLU A 121 -4.60 2.26 -3.59
C GLU A 121 -4.59 3.79 -3.45
N LYS A 122 -5.07 4.29 -2.32
CA LYS A 122 -5.23 5.73 -2.08
C LYS A 122 -3.89 6.39 -1.72
N ASP A 123 -3.01 5.68 -1.02
CA ASP A 123 -1.69 6.17 -0.64
C ASP A 123 -0.76 6.18 -1.86
N LEU A 124 -0.21 7.35 -2.16
CA LEU A 124 0.63 7.59 -3.34
C LEU A 124 1.92 6.76 -3.33
N ILE A 125 2.59 6.65 -2.18
CA ILE A 125 3.87 5.91 -2.10
C ILE A 125 3.59 4.40 -2.17
N THR A 126 2.60 3.93 -1.43
CA THR A 126 2.15 2.53 -1.41
C THR A 126 1.69 2.12 -2.80
N GLY A 127 0.88 2.93 -3.49
CA GLY A 127 0.43 2.67 -4.85
C GLY A 127 1.58 2.62 -5.87
N LYS A 128 2.63 3.44 -5.70
CA LYS A 128 3.85 3.36 -6.50
C LYS A 128 4.62 2.06 -6.24
N ILE A 129 4.79 1.68 -4.98
CA ILE A 129 5.42 0.41 -4.61
C ILE A 129 4.63 -0.77 -5.18
N LEU A 130 3.30 -0.77 -5.00
CA LEU A 130 2.38 -1.76 -5.55
C LEU A 130 2.52 -1.90 -7.06
N SER A 131 2.60 -0.79 -7.79
CA SER A 131 2.83 -0.76 -9.25
C SER A 131 4.13 -1.44 -9.67
N HIS A 132 5.19 -1.33 -8.87
CA HIS A 132 6.45 -2.02 -9.12
C HIS A 132 6.44 -3.50 -8.72
N LEU A 133 5.67 -3.86 -7.68
CA LEU A 133 5.51 -5.24 -7.23
C LEU A 133 4.63 -6.08 -8.17
N HIS A 134 3.64 -5.44 -8.81
CA HIS A 134 2.64 -6.08 -9.64
C HIS A 134 2.56 -5.45 -11.04
N PRO A 135 3.63 -5.50 -11.86
CA PRO A 135 3.64 -4.89 -13.20
C PRO A 135 2.60 -5.48 -14.16
N GLN A 136 2.10 -6.69 -13.87
CA GLN A 136 1.05 -7.38 -14.63
C GLN A 136 -0.37 -6.99 -14.22
N ALA A 137 -0.55 -6.29 -13.10
CA ALA A 137 -1.84 -5.81 -12.62
C ALA A 137 -2.07 -4.37 -13.10
N LYS A 138 -3.33 -4.02 -13.29
CA LYS A 138 -3.71 -2.63 -13.54
C LYS A 138 -3.88 -1.93 -12.20
N ILE A 139 -3.00 -0.96 -11.92
CA ILE A 139 -2.99 -0.25 -10.64
C ILE A 139 -3.52 1.18 -10.84
N HIS A 140 -4.47 1.57 -10.00
CA HIS A 140 -4.99 2.92 -9.90
C HIS A 140 -4.60 3.51 -8.55
N ILE A 141 -3.86 4.61 -8.57
CA ILE A 141 -3.46 5.32 -7.34
C ILE A 141 -4.51 6.39 -7.03
N CYS A 142 -5.65 5.93 -6.52
CA CYS A 142 -6.78 6.76 -6.09
C CYS A 142 -7.63 6.02 -5.06
N GLY A 143 -8.56 6.75 -4.44
CA GLY A 143 -9.46 6.20 -3.43
C GLY A 143 -10.52 5.25 -4.02
N PHE A 144 -11.07 4.40 -3.15
CA PHE A 144 -12.19 3.50 -3.48
C PHE A 144 -13.39 4.25 -4.07
N GLU A 145 -13.65 5.47 -3.57
CA GLU A 145 -14.72 6.36 -4.00
C GLU A 145 -14.65 6.73 -5.50
N GLU A 146 -13.48 6.64 -6.12
CA GLU A 146 -13.31 6.96 -7.55
C GLU A 146 -13.64 5.78 -8.47
N ILE A 147 -13.86 4.57 -7.91
CA ILE A 147 -14.19 3.36 -8.67
C ILE A 147 -15.56 3.47 -9.36
N GLU A 148 -16.48 4.30 -8.87
CA GLU A 148 -17.84 4.47 -9.42
C GLU A 148 -17.88 4.84 -10.91
N ASN A 149 -16.78 5.38 -11.45
CA ASN A 149 -16.63 5.68 -12.88
C ASN A 149 -16.40 4.44 -13.77
N HIS A 150 -16.37 3.23 -13.19
CA HIS A 150 -16.19 1.99 -13.93
C HIS A 150 -17.53 1.29 -14.24
N PRO A 151 -17.67 0.61 -15.40
CA PRO A 151 -18.91 -0.07 -15.75
C PRO A 151 -19.29 -1.15 -14.73
N SER A 152 -20.57 -1.20 -14.37
CA SER A 152 -21.15 -2.26 -13.53
C SER A 152 -20.99 -3.65 -14.16
N ASN A 153 -21.00 -4.70 -13.33
CA ASN A 153 -20.91 -6.13 -13.72
C ASN A 153 -19.63 -6.56 -14.46
N LYS A 154 -18.47 -5.99 -14.09
CA LYS A 154 -17.18 -6.35 -14.71
C LYS A 154 -16.39 -7.44 -13.99
N PHE A 155 -16.49 -7.58 -12.68
CA PHE A 155 -15.58 -8.42 -11.89
C PHE A 155 -16.27 -9.69 -11.40
N ASP A 156 -15.54 -10.80 -11.42
CA ASP A 156 -16.02 -12.08 -10.91
C ASP A 156 -15.80 -12.18 -9.39
N VAL A 157 -14.72 -11.57 -8.90
CA VAL A 157 -14.38 -11.50 -7.47
C VAL A 157 -13.88 -10.12 -7.11
N ILE A 158 -14.39 -9.60 -5.99
CA ILE A 158 -13.90 -8.39 -5.33
C ILE A 158 -13.49 -8.80 -3.91
N SER A 159 -12.24 -8.59 -3.53
CA SER A 159 -11.75 -8.94 -2.18
C SER A 159 -10.67 -7.97 -1.74
N SER A 160 -10.74 -7.52 -0.48
CA SER A 160 -9.81 -6.56 0.09
C SER A 160 -9.90 -6.53 1.62
N ASN A 161 -8.88 -5.95 2.25
CA ASN A 161 -8.91 -5.55 3.66
C ASN A 161 -9.06 -4.03 3.73
N ILE A 162 -10.31 -3.57 3.59
CA ILE A 162 -10.63 -2.14 3.58
C ILE A 162 -10.49 -1.62 5.01
N PRO A 163 -9.69 -0.56 5.26
CA PRO A 163 -9.58 0.02 6.58
C PRO A 163 -10.93 0.60 7.03
N PHE A 164 -11.29 0.35 8.30
CA PHE A 164 -12.44 0.97 8.93
C PHE A 164 -12.03 2.33 9.50
N GLY A 165 -12.57 3.42 8.96
CA GLY A 165 -12.36 4.79 9.42
C GLY A 165 -13.27 5.74 8.65
N ASP A 166 -13.68 6.84 9.28
CA ASP A 166 -14.50 7.90 8.67
C ASP A 166 -13.74 8.66 7.55
#